data_AF-A0A2T4U1I4-F1
#
_entry.id   AF-A0A2T4U1I4-F1
#
_cell.length_a   1.000
_cell.length_b   1.000
_cell.length_c   1.000
_cell.angle_alpha   90.00
_cell.angle_beta   90.00
_cell.angle_gamma   90.00
#
_symmetry.space_group_name_H-M   'P 1'
#
loop_
_entity.id
_entity.type
_entity.pdbx_description
1 polymer ?
#
loop_
_entity_poly.entity_id
_entity_poly.type
_entity_poly.pdbx_seq_one_letter_code
_entity_poly.pdbx_strand_id
1 'polypeptide(L)'
;MSLRGEYHYRSGSTNQALKGAALERFLLRKRGLHWDGVPEPTFHAADCSQDALRLFAQRAVRSGRMDEAVLNDSREAVLDNLELTEGQYLKRAAYLLFSERPQHYVGGAWIKIGFFVTDDDLRYQDEMRGNLFEQVEKTLEILHQKYLKAYISYQGVQWLETFLFPDGALREALLNAVVHKDYSSAIPIQISVYEHQIVLWNPGQLPQSWTLEKLRGKHPSHPFNPLLANAFFRAGYIESWGRGIEKIARECREHGIEAPIYDASLSGLMLTFKANPEHLSAALGEKEAHRLLGEKVGETSGKTSGKILAYLIANPDATIPEMARMLGITDRSIERNLRQLRQQNRVRRIGSAKGGYWEVVK
;
A
#
# COMPACT_ATOMS: atom_id res chain seq x y z
N MET A 1 -6.96 -29.86 14.02
CA MET A 1 -7.22 -31.08 14.82
C MET A 1 -7.06 -30.67 16.29
N SER A 2 -7.98 -31.05 17.17
CA SER A 2 -7.80 -30.83 18.61
C SER A 2 -6.96 -31.97 19.15
N LEU A 3 -5.81 -31.66 19.75
CA LEU A 3 -4.98 -32.63 20.45
C LEU A 3 -4.81 -32.10 21.88
N ARG A 4 -5.33 -32.82 22.88
CA ARG A 4 -5.24 -32.44 24.31
C ARG A 4 -5.78 -31.03 24.65
N GLY A 5 -6.83 -30.58 23.95
CA GLY A 5 -7.44 -29.26 24.19
C GLY A 5 -6.73 -28.10 23.47
N GLU A 6 -5.63 -28.35 22.76
CA GLU A 6 -4.97 -27.38 21.92
C GLU A 6 -5.38 -27.59 20.45
N TYR A 7 -5.80 -26.50 19.79
CA TYR A 7 -6.11 -26.51 18.37
C TYR A 7 -4.85 -26.22 17.58
N HIS A 8 -4.47 -27.11 16.67
CA HIS A 8 -3.31 -26.90 15.81
C HIS A 8 -3.72 -26.73 14.35
N TYR A 9 -2.98 -25.89 13.61
CA TYR A 9 -2.97 -25.88 12.15
C TYR A 9 -1.61 -26.33 11.63
N ARG A 10 -1.62 -27.00 10.48
CA ARG A 10 -0.41 -27.55 9.84
C ARG A 10 0.18 -26.51 8.89
N SER A 11 1.43 -26.12 9.11
CA SER A 11 2.21 -25.27 8.22
C SER A 11 3.44 -26.04 7.77
N GLY A 12 3.40 -26.61 6.55
CA GLY A 12 4.43 -27.51 6.06
C GLY A 12 4.58 -28.78 6.94
N SER A 13 5.79 -29.00 7.45
CA SER A 13 6.14 -30.15 8.30
C SER A 13 5.89 -29.93 9.80
N THR A 14 5.46 -28.74 10.24
CA THR A 14 5.25 -28.42 11.67
C THR A 14 3.79 -28.14 12.01
N ASN A 15 3.39 -28.50 13.24
CA ASN A 15 2.09 -28.18 13.82
C ASN A 15 2.23 -26.93 14.70
N GLN A 16 1.56 -25.83 14.33
CA GLN A 16 1.51 -24.62 15.15
C GLN A 16 0.24 -24.60 15.99
N ALA A 17 0.36 -24.30 17.28
CA ALA A 17 -0.77 -24.11 18.17
C ALA A 17 -1.48 -22.78 17.84
N LEU A 18 -2.79 -22.83 17.65
CA LEU A 18 -3.66 -21.67 17.51
C LEU A 18 -4.03 -21.16 18.91
N LYS A 19 -3.72 -19.89 19.20
CA LYS A 19 -4.05 -19.21 20.45
C LYS A 19 -4.66 -17.83 20.18
N GLY A 20 -5.41 -17.30 21.14
CA GLY A 20 -6.00 -15.95 21.09
C GLY A 20 -6.87 -15.70 19.84
N ALA A 21 -6.70 -14.54 19.22
CA ALA A 21 -7.46 -14.11 18.04
C ALA A 21 -7.38 -15.08 16.85
N ALA A 22 -6.25 -15.77 16.66
CA ALA A 22 -6.09 -16.76 15.59
C ALA A 22 -6.98 -17.99 15.81
N LEU A 23 -7.19 -18.40 17.08
CA LEU A 23 -8.10 -19.48 17.44
C LEU A 23 -9.56 -19.07 17.27
N GLU A 24 -9.93 -17.88 17.77
CA GLU A 24 -11.29 -17.35 17.62
C GLU A 24 -11.69 -17.30 16.14
N ARG A 25 -10.83 -16.71 15.29
CA ARG A 25 -11.03 -16.65 13.84
C ARG A 25 -11.17 -18.04 13.20
N PHE A 26 -10.38 -19.02 13.64
CA PHE A 26 -10.49 -20.39 13.15
C PHE A 26 -11.84 -21.02 13.50
N LEU A 27 -12.32 -20.83 14.74
CA LEU A 27 -13.60 -21.37 15.20
C LEU A 27 -14.79 -20.70 14.50
N LEU A 28 -14.74 -19.39 14.30
CA LEU A 28 -15.78 -18.65 13.56
C LEU A 28 -15.89 -19.16 12.11
N ARG A 29 -14.77 -19.29 11.40
CA ARG A 29 -14.76 -19.80 10.02
C ARG A 29 -15.31 -21.22 9.92
N LYS A 30 -15.08 -22.08 10.92
CA LYS A 30 -15.67 -23.44 10.97
C LYS A 30 -17.20 -23.43 11.10
N ARG A 31 -17.78 -22.34 11.60
CA ARG A 31 -19.24 -22.11 11.67
C ARG A 31 -19.77 -21.29 10.48
N GLY A 32 -18.92 -20.99 9.49
CA GLY A 32 -19.29 -20.13 8.36
C GLY A 32 -19.36 -18.63 8.69
N LEU A 33 -18.87 -18.22 9.87
CA LEU A 33 -18.92 -16.84 10.32
C LEU A 33 -17.55 -16.14 10.17
N HIS A 34 -17.61 -14.82 10.01
CA HIS A 34 -16.47 -13.91 10.07
C HIS A 34 -16.59 -13.02 11.30
N TRP A 35 -15.49 -12.35 11.69
CA TRP A 35 -15.47 -11.54 12.91
C TRP A 35 -16.52 -10.42 12.88
N ASP A 36 -16.72 -9.79 11.73
CA ASP A 36 -17.68 -8.70 11.53
C ASP A 36 -19.14 -9.16 11.56
N GLY A 37 -19.38 -10.47 11.41
CA GLY A 37 -20.70 -11.11 11.48
C GLY A 37 -21.09 -11.63 12.86
N VAL A 38 -20.28 -11.44 13.90
CA VAL A 38 -20.61 -11.87 15.27
C VAL A 38 -21.63 -10.92 15.89
N PRO A 39 -22.72 -11.40 16.50
CA PRO A 39 -23.65 -10.56 17.28
C PRO A 39 -22.97 -9.83 18.45
N GLU A 40 -23.33 -8.57 18.66
CA GLU A 40 -22.84 -7.70 19.73
C GLU A 40 -24.01 -7.25 20.63
N PRO A 41 -24.20 -7.86 21.81
CA PRO A 41 -25.32 -7.56 22.69
C PRO A 41 -25.33 -6.14 23.28
N THR A 42 -24.22 -5.42 23.21
CA THR A 42 -24.07 -4.08 23.81
C THR A 42 -24.33 -2.92 22.83
N PHE A 43 -24.61 -3.21 21.56
CA PHE A 43 -24.87 -2.19 20.53
C PHE A 43 -26.24 -2.41 19.88
N HIS A 44 -27.08 -1.38 19.93
CA HIS A 44 -28.47 -1.42 19.47
C HIS A 44 -28.69 -0.47 18.30
N ALA A 45 -29.82 -0.64 17.60
CA ALA A 45 -30.19 0.26 16.50
C ALA A 45 -30.24 1.72 16.96
N ALA A 46 -30.72 2.00 18.17
CA ALA A 46 -30.75 3.35 18.73
C ALA A 46 -29.36 4.03 18.84
N ASP A 47 -28.28 3.25 18.92
CA ASP A 47 -26.91 3.72 19.04
C ASP A 47 -26.27 4.09 17.68
N CYS A 48 -26.97 3.81 16.57
CA CYS A 48 -26.49 4.15 15.23
C CYS A 48 -26.69 5.64 14.93
N SER A 49 -25.62 6.29 14.49
CA SER A 49 -25.60 7.67 14.01
C SER A 49 -26.53 7.85 12.81
N GLN A 50 -27.47 8.78 12.95
CA GLN A 50 -28.35 9.16 11.85
C GLN A 50 -27.57 9.76 10.68
N ASP A 51 -26.47 10.46 10.95
CA ASP A 51 -25.62 11.08 9.92
C ASP A 51 -24.87 10.02 9.12
N ALA A 52 -24.34 9.00 9.78
CA ALA A 52 -23.68 7.88 9.10
C ALA A 52 -24.66 7.10 8.20
N LEU A 53 -25.89 6.86 8.68
CA LEU A 53 -26.94 6.21 7.89
C LEU A 53 -27.35 7.06 6.68
N ARG A 54 -27.51 8.38 6.87
CA ARG A 54 -27.81 9.32 5.76
C ARG A 54 -26.69 9.36 4.74
N LEU A 55 -25.43 9.42 5.19
CA LEU A 55 -24.27 9.41 4.32
C LEU A 55 -24.22 8.12 3.48
N PHE A 56 -24.43 6.97 4.11
CA PHE A 56 -24.54 5.68 3.42
C PHE A 56 -25.63 5.70 2.35
N ALA A 57 -26.85 6.10 2.70
CA ALA A 57 -27.99 6.11 1.78
C ALA A 57 -27.75 7.03 0.58
N GLN A 58 -27.25 8.25 0.81
CA GLN A 58 -26.90 9.21 -0.26
C GLN A 58 -25.84 8.64 -1.22
N ARG A 59 -24.81 7.98 -0.69
CA ARG A 59 -23.74 7.36 -1.48
C ARG A 59 -24.26 6.16 -2.28
N ALA A 60 -25.10 5.34 -1.66
CA ALA A 60 -25.70 4.17 -2.30
C ALA A 60 -26.58 4.54 -3.49
N VAL A 61 -27.40 5.58 -3.36
CA VAL A 61 -28.21 6.13 -4.45
C VAL A 61 -27.34 6.76 -5.54
N ARG A 62 -26.39 7.63 -5.15
CA ARG A 62 -25.52 8.32 -6.12
C ARG A 62 -24.69 7.35 -6.96
N SER A 63 -24.31 6.21 -6.40
CA SER A 63 -23.57 5.17 -7.12
C SER A 63 -24.45 4.24 -7.97
N GLY A 64 -25.78 4.39 -7.91
CA GLY A 64 -26.74 3.52 -8.60
C GLY A 64 -26.77 2.09 -8.04
N ARG A 65 -26.32 1.89 -6.80
CA ARG A 65 -26.25 0.58 -6.15
C ARG A 65 -27.51 0.25 -5.35
N MET A 66 -28.31 1.26 -5.01
CA MET A 66 -29.60 1.16 -4.35
C MET A 66 -30.56 2.20 -4.93
N ASP A 67 -31.85 1.90 -4.88
CA ASP A 67 -32.90 2.81 -5.33
C ASP A 67 -33.11 3.98 -4.35
N GLU A 68 -33.68 5.08 -4.84
CA GLU A 68 -33.96 6.28 -4.04
C GLU A 68 -34.83 6.02 -2.79
N ALA A 69 -35.59 4.92 -2.79
CA ALA A 69 -36.39 4.49 -1.64
C ALA A 69 -35.56 4.38 -0.35
N VAL A 70 -34.28 3.99 -0.43
CA VAL A 70 -33.39 3.85 0.73
C VAL A 70 -33.19 5.15 1.51
N LEU A 71 -33.40 6.32 0.89
CA LEU A 71 -33.31 7.62 1.56
C LEU A 71 -34.43 7.81 2.60
N ASN A 72 -35.53 7.07 2.45
CA ASN A 72 -36.71 7.13 3.32
C ASN A 72 -36.86 5.87 4.18
N ASP A 73 -35.97 4.88 4.03
CA ASP A 73 -36.01 3.66 4.82
C ASP A 73 -35.81 3.97 6.31
N SER A 74 -36.49 3.19 7.16
CA SER A 74 -36.18 3.23 8.59
C SER A 74 -34.76 2.74 8.83
N ARG A 75 -34.20 3.13 9.98
CA ARG A 75 -32.89 2.64 10.41
C ARG A 75 -32.82 1.12 10.40
N GLU A 76 -33.85 0.47 10.94
CA GLU A 76 -33.95 -0.97 11.05
C GLU A 76 -33.96 -1.62 9.67
N ALA A 77 -34.68 -1.03 8.70
CA ALA A 77 -34.71 -1.52 7.33
C ALA A 77 -33.32 -1.42 6.66
N VAL A 78 -32.60 -0.31 6.85
CA VAL A 78 -31.22 -0.17 6.32
C VAL A 78 -30.29 -1.22 6.94
N LEU A 79 -30.35 -1.43 8.25
CA LEU A 79 -29.51 -2.41 8.96
C LEU A 79 -29.81 -3.84 8.50
N ASP A 80 -31.09 -4.18 8.31
CA ASP A 80 -31.51 -5.50 7.84
C ASP A 80 -31.12 -5.76 6.38
N ASN A 81 -31.33 -4.78 5.49
CA ASN A 81 -30.92 -4.83 4.08
C ASN A 81 -29.39 -5.00 3.89
N LEU A 82 -28.61 -4.58 4.88
CA LEU A 82 -27.16 -4.75 4.95
C LEU A 82 -26.73 -6.05 5.64
N GLU A 83 -27.67 -6.91 6.01
CA GLU A 83 -27.45 -8.17 6.73
C GLU A 83 -26.72 -7.97 8.07
N LEU A 84 -26.93 -6.81 8.72
CA LEU A 84 -26.29 -6.44 9.99
C LEU A 84 -27.06 -6.90 11.22
N THR A 85 -28.19 -7.57 11.03
CA THR A 85 -29.10 -8.08 12.06
C THR A 85 -28.95 -9.60 12.24
N GLU A 86 -29.10 -10.08 13.47
CA GLU A 86 -29.27 -11.50 13.80
C GLU A 86 -30.24 -11.64 14.99
N GLY A 87 -31.49 -11.99 14.69
CA GLY A 87 -32.56 -11.96 15.69
C GLY A 87 -32.74 -10.54 16.23
N GLN A 88 -32.59 -10.36 17.54
CA GLN A 88 -32.69 -9.05 18.20
C GLN A 88 -31.35 -8.28 18.27
N TYR A 89 -30.25 -8.91 17.85
CA TYR A 89 -28.91 -8.34 18.01
C TYR A 89 -28.41 -7.75 16.70
N LEU A 90 -27.56 -6.72 16.81
CA LEU A 90 -26.75 -6.24 15.70
C LEU A 90 -25.41 -6.96 15.66
N LYS A 91 -24.86 -7.13 14.46
CA LYS A 91 -23.53 -7.71 14.25
C LYS A 91 -22.45 -6.63 14.43
N ARG A 92 -21.22 -7.04 14.76
CA ARG A 92 -20.07 -6.15 14.99
C ARG A 92 -19.81 -5.16 13.86
N ALA A 93 -20.09 -5.53 12.61
CA ALA A 93 -20.03 -4.63 11.46
C ALA A 93 -20.87 -3.34 11.66
N ALA A 94 -22.02 -3.42 12.34
CA ALA A 94 -22.93 -2.30 12.52
C ALA A 94 -22.29 -1.14 13.28
N TYR A 95 -21.59 -1.38 14.40
CA TYR A 95 -20.95 -0.29 15.12
C TYR A 95 -19.76 0.30 14.36
N LEU A 96 -19.04 -0.51 13.57
CA LEU A 96 -17.95 0.01 12.73
C LEU A 96 -18.47 0.97 11.66
N LEU A 97 -19.61 0.64 11.06
CA LEU A 97 -20.21 1.42 9.97
C LEU A 97 -21.03 2.61 10.46
N PHE A 98 -21.71 2.48 11.61
CA PHE A 98 -22.75 3.42 12.01
C PHE A 98 -22.65 3.94 13.44
N SER A 99 -21.68 3.53 14.26
CA SER A 99 -21.42 4.25 15.53
C SER A 99 -20.65 5.54 15.27
N GLU A 100 -20.93 6.60 16.02
CA GLU A 100 -20.07 7.79 16.03
C GLU A 100 -18.68 7.49 16.60
N ARG A 101 -18.57 6.48 17.48
CA ARG A 101 -17.34 6.15 18.20
C ARG A 101 -17.08 4.64 18.22
N PRO A 102 -16.82 4.01 17.06
CA PRO A 102 -16.51 2.57 17.01
C PRO A 102 -15.28 2.19 17.85
N GLN A 103 -14.42 3.16 18.18
CA GLN A 103 -13.25 2.96 19.04
C GLN A 103 -13.61 2.53 20.46
N HIS A 104 -14.85 2.76 20.90
CA HIS A 104 -15.36 2.23 22.18
C HIS A 104 -15.46 0.70 22.17
N TYR A 105 -15.83 0.11 21.04
CA TYR A 105 -15.98 -1.33 20.85
C TYR A 105 -14.67 -1.99 20.39
N VAL A 106 -13.90 -1.28 19.55
CA VAL A 106 -12.63 -1.76 19.01
C VAL A 106 -11.57 -0.67 19.12
N GLY A 107 -10.67 -0.76 20.10
CA GLY A 107 -9.67 0.28 20.37
C GLY A 107 -8.79 0.68 19.17
N GLY A 108 -8.59 -0.22 18.21
CA GLY A 108 -7.85 0.02 16.96
C GLY A 108 -8.71 0.33 15.73
N ALA A 109 -9.99 0.68 15.88
CA ALA A 109 -10.86 1.06 14.77
C ALA A 109 -10.66 2.54 14.39
N TRP A 110 -9.44 2.90 14.00
CA TRP A 110 -9.07 4.24 13.54
C TRP A 110 -7.85 4.16 12.61
N ILE A 111 -7.55 5.26 11.92
CA ILE A 111 -6.43 5.36 10.98
C ILE A 111 -5.46 6.44 11.47
N LYS A 112 -4.17 6.12 11.55
CA LYS A 112 -3.10 7.06 11.88
C LYS A 112 -2.35 7.45 10.62
N ILE A 113 -2.10 8.74 10.43
CA ILE A 113 -1.21 9.25 9.37
C ILE A 113 -0.08 10.03 10.03
N GLY A 114 1.15 9.84 9.57
CA GLY A 114 2.31 10.59 10.03
C GLY A 114 3.21 11.01 8.88
N PHE A 115 3.77 12.22 8.96
CA PHE A 115 4.77 12.71 8.00
C PHE A 115 6.17 12.55 8.58
N PHE A 116 7.01 11.84 7.86
CA PHE A 116 8.35 11.45 8.28
C PHE A 116 9.40 12.02 7.32
N VAL A 117 10.51 12.52 7.90
CA VAL A 117 11.71 12.86 7.12
C VAL A 117 12.65 11.66 7.01
N THR A 118 12.80 10.94 8.11
CA THR A 118 13.42 9.62 8.23
C THR A 118 12.53 8.75 9.12
N ASP A 119 12.77 7.43 9.17
CA ASP A 119 11.93 6.49 9.93
C ASP A 119 11.86 6.83 11.44
N ASP A 120 12.83 7.56 11.96
CA ASP A 120 12.93 8.03 13.35
C ASP A 120 12.54 9.51 13.55
N ASP A 121 12.27 10.27 12.48
CA ASP A 121 11.95 11.71 12.52
C ASP A 121 10.50 11.97 12.04
N LEU A 122 9.54 11.81 12.97
CA LEU A 122 8.13 12.17 12.79
C LEU A 122 7.94 13.68 13.02
N ARG A 123 7.45 14.40 12.01
CA ARG A 123 7.23 15.86 12.09
C ARG A 123 5.85 16.22 12.61
N TYR A 124 4.82 15.57 12.08
CA TYR A 124 3.45 15.76 12.51
C TYR A 124 2.63 14.51 12.18
N GLN A 125 1.51 14.36 12.86
CA GLN A 125 0.59 13.24 12.67
C GLN A 125 -0.85 13.69 12.86
N ASP A 126 -1.78 12.90 12.33
CA ASP A 126 -3.22 13.06 12.49
C ASP A 126 -3.87 11.69 12.73
N GLU A 127 -5.03 11.70 13.39
CA GLU A 127 -5.83 10.50 13.64
C GLU A 127 -7.24 10.63 13.08
N MET A 128 -7.67 9.66 12.27
CA MET A 128 -9.00 9.61 11.69
C MET A 128 -9.84 8.65 12.52
N ARG A 129 -10.73 9.25 13.32
CA ARG A 129 -11.73 8.58 14.16
C ARG A 129 -13.13 8.81 13.58
N GLY A 130 -14.15 8.22 14.21
CA GLY A 130 -15.52 8.16 13.68
C GLY A 130 -15.84 6.80 13.07
N ASN A 131 -16.98 6.66 12.40
CA ASN A 131 -17.32 5.47 11.63
C ASN A 131 -16.38 5.26 10.43
N LEU A 132 -16.37 4.05 9.87
CA LEU A 132 -15.44 3.70 8.78
C LEU A 132 -15.63 4.52 7.50
N PHE A 133 -16.85 4.97 7.18
CA PHE A 133 -17.06 5.83 6.00
C PHE A 133 -16.37 7.18 6.18
N GLU A 134 -16.57 7.82 7.34
CA GLU A 134 -15.89 9.06 7.68
C GLU A 134 -14.37 8.90 7.72
N GLN A 135 -13.87 7.80 8.29
CA GLN A 135 -12.42 7.56 8.36
C GLN A 135 -11.81 7.53 6.96
N VAL A 136 -12.46 6.89 5.99
CA VAL A 136 -11.99 6.85 4.60
C VAL A 136 -12.01 8.24 3.97
N GLU A 137 -13.12 8.97 4.09
CA GLU A 137 -13.26 10.30 3.48
C GLU A 137 -12.27 11.30 4.06
N LYS A 138 -12.20 11.39 5.40
CA LYS A 138 -11.27 12.29 6.11
C LYS A 138 -9.81 11.95 5.80
N THR A 139 -9.47 10.66 5.66
CA THR A 139 -8.10 10.22 5.31
C THR A 139 -7.71 10.70 3.92
N LEU A 140 -8.59 10.53 2.92
CA LEU A 140 -8.29 10.99 1.56
C LEU A 140 -8.20 12.52 1.51
N GLU A 141 -9.13 13.21 2.15
CA GLU A 141 -9.13 14.66 2.22
C GLU A 141 -7.84 15.22 2.85
N ILE A 142 -7.44 14.71 4.03
CA ILE A 142 -6.24 15.20 4.71
C ILE A 142 -4.97 14.84 3.96
N LEU A 143 -4.94 13.69 3.26
CA LEU A 143 -3.82 13.34 2.40
C LEU A 143 -3.61 14.45 1.36
N HIS A 144 -4.66 14.88 0.67
CA HIS A 144 -4.57 15.96 -0.32
C HIS A 144 -4.26 17.33 0.27
N GLN A 145 -4.87 17.69 1.40
CA GLN A 145 -4.75 19.02 1.97
C GLN A 145 -3.41 19.25 2.69
N LYS A 146 -2.82 18.20 3.25
CA LYS A 146 -1.69 18.32 4.19
C LYS A 146 -0.45 17.52 3.81
N TYR A 147 -0.62 16.32 3.25
CA TYR A 147 0.47 15.35 3.12
C TYR A 147 1.02 15.19 1.70
N LEU A 148 0.16 15.30 0.69
CA LEU A 148 0.53 15.15 -0.70
C LEU A 148 1.06 16.47 -1.25
N LYS A 149 2.16 16.38 -2.00
CA LYS A 149 2.71 17.50 -2.74
C LYS A 149 2.28 17.44 -4.20
N ALA A 150 1.81 18.57 -4.69
CA ALA A 150 1.63 18.78 -6.11
C ALA A 150 2.91 19.34 -6.75
N TYR A 151 3.11 19.02 -8.01
CA TYR A 151 4.13 19.59 -8.86
C TYR A 151 3.51 20.02 -10.19
N ILE A 152 4.24 20.85 -10.91
CA ILE A 152 3.80 21.37 -12.20
C ILE A 152 4.21 20.38 -13.28
N SER A 153 3.22 19.87 -14.01
CA SER A 153 3.45 19.13 -15.25
C SER A 153 2.88 19.90 -16.44
N TYR A 154 3.44 19.67 -17.63
CA TYR A 154 3.01 20.30 -18.88
C TYR A 154 2.42 19.24 -19.80
N GLN A 155 1.17 19.45 -20.23
CA GLN A 155 0.56 18.71 -21.34
C GLN A 155 0.27 19.69 -22.48
N GLY A 156 1.18 19.74 -23.47
CA GLY A 156 1.13 20.73 -24.55
C GLY A 156 1.33 22.15 -24.02
N VAL A 157 0.33 23.02 -24.24
CA VAL A 157 0.32 24.41 -23.73
C VAL A 157 -0.38 24.55 -22.37
N GLN A 158 -0.96 23.48 -21.83
CA GLN A 158 -1.72 23.53 -20.57
C GLN A 158 -0.84 23.22 -19.36
N TRP A 159 -1.01 24.05 -18.34
CA TRP A 159 -0.44 23.90 -17.02
C TRP A 159 -1.32 22.95 -16.21
N LEU A 160 -0.76 21.86 -15.70
CA LEU A 160 -1.47 20.89 -14.86
C LEU A 160 -0.77 20.74 -13.52
N GLU A 161 -1.48 21.07 -12.45
CA GLU A 161 -1.08 20.73 -11.09
C GLU A 161 -1.33 19.23 -10.85
N THR A 162 -0.28 18.46 -10.58
CA THR A 162 -0.33 17.00 -10.48
C THR A 162 0.30 16.54 -9.18
N PHE A 163 -0.35 15.64 -8.43
CA PHE A 163 0.21 15.04 -7.23
C PHE A 163 1.26 13.97 -7.55
N LEU A 164 2.21 13.72 -6.64
CA LEU A 164 3.26 12.70 -6.82
C LEU A 164 2.72 11.26 -6.89
N PHE A 165 1.54 11.00 -6.32
CA PHE A 165 0.94 9.68 -6.24
C PHE A 165 -0.50 9.70 -6.77
N PRO A 166 -0.98 8.63 -7.42
CA PRO A 166 -2.31 8.60 -8.02
C PRO A 166 -3.42 8.39 -6.99
N ASP A 167 -4.37 9.32 -6.95
CA ASP A 167 -5.53 9.34 -6.05
C ASP A 167 -6.34 8.04 -6.15
N GLY A 168 -6.54 7.55 -7.38
CA GLY A 168 -7.26 6.31 -7.64
C GLY A 168 -6.62 5.10 -6.96
N ALA A 169 -5.30 5.03 -6.95
CA ALA A 169 -4.56 3.94 -6.31
C ALA A 169 -4.54 4.08 -4.78
N LEU A 170 -4.33 5.30 -4.26
CA LEU A 170 -4.36 5.57 -2.82
C LEU A 170 -5.74 5.28 -2.22
N ARG A 171 -6.81 5.71 -2.89
CA ARG A 171 -8.19 5.40 -2.53
C ARG A 171 -8.44 3.90 -2.50
N GLU A 172 -8.06 3.18 -3.54
CA GLU A 172 -8.26 1.74 -3.62
C GLU A 172 -7.46 0.99 -2.54
N ALA A 173 -6.21 1.39 -2.28
CA ALA A 173 -5.37 0.84 -1.22
C ALA A 173 -5.98 1.07 0.17
N LEU A 174 -6.49 2.27 0.43
CA LEU A 174 -7.14 2.62 1.69
C LEU A 174 -8.43 1.81 1.92
N LEU A 175 -9.28 1.71 0.90
CA LEU A 175 -10.52 0.92 0.97
C LEU A 175 -10.23 -0.56 1.22
N ASN A 176 -9.23 -1.12 0.52
CA ASN A 176 -8.77 -2.47 0.76
C ASN A 176 -8.23 -2.64 2.19
N ALA A 177 -7.49 -1.65 2.71
CA ALA A 177 -7.00 -1.69 4.07
C ALA A 177 -8.15 -1.78 5.09
N VAL A 178 -9.17 -0.93 4.96
CA VAL A 178 -10.35 -0.90 5.84
C VAL A 178 -11.14 -2.21 5.77
N VAL A 179 -11.49 -2.68 4.57
CA VAL A 179 -12.30 -3.89 4.39
C VAL A 179 -11.55 -5.16 4.83
N HIS A 180 -10.22 -5.21 4.65
CA HIS A 180 -9.41 -6.38 4.97
C HIS A 180 -8.69 -6.31 6.33
N LYS A 181 -8.97 -5.30 7.16
CA LYS A 181 -8.34 -5.14 8.47
C LYS A 181 -8.73 -6.25 9.43
N ASP A 182 -7.77 -6.75 10.21
CA ASP A 182 -8.08 -7.55 11.38
C ASP A 182 -8.50 -6.65 12.55
N TYR A 183 -9.82 -6.47 12.73
CA TYR A 183 -10.37 -5.64 13.79
C TYR A 183 -10.19 -6.25 15.19
N SER A 184 -9.94 -7.56 15.30
CA SER A 184 -9.65 -8.20 16.60
C SER A 184 -8.28 -7.82 17.16
N SER A 185 -7.36 -7.31 16.34
CA SER A 185 -6.00 -6.93 16.75
C SER A 185 -5.94 -5.70 17.65
N ALA A 186 -6.98 -4.84 17.64
CA ALA A 186 -6.96 -3.51 18.26
C ALA A 186 -5.80 -2.58 17.82
N ILE A 187 -5.11 -2.88 16.72
CA ILE A 187 -4.09 -2.01 16.13
C ILE A 187 -4.72 -1.18 15.00
N PRO A 188 -4.48 0.14 14.90
CA PRO A 188 -4.99 0.98 13.81
C PRO A 188 -4.31 0.69 12.47
N ILE A 189 -4.91 1.15 11.37
CA ILE A 189 -4.21 1.28 10.08
C ILE A 189 -3.21 2.42 10.22
N GLN A 190 -2.02 2.25 9.64
CA GLN A 190 -0.94 3.23 9.75
C GLN A 190 -0.49 3.65 8.36
N ILE A 191 -0.44 4.96 8.12
CA ILE A 191 0.02 5.56 6.87
C ILE A 191 1.21 6.45 7.19
N SER A 192 2.39 6.06 6.73
CA SER A 192 3.61 6.85 6.84
C SER A 192 3.87 7.55 5.51
N VAL A 193 3.84 8.88 5.51
CA VAL A 193 4.10 9.70 4.34
C VAL A 193 5.51 10.27 4.45
N TYR A 194 6.25 10.16 3.37
CA TYR A 194 7.56 10.78 3.17
C TYR A 194 7.50 11.60 1.87
N GLU A 195 8.47 12.48 1.67
CA GLU A 195 8.63 13.24 0.43
C GLU A 195 8.63 12.35 -0.83
N HIS A 196 9.23 11.16 -0.75
CA HIS A 196 9.51 10.29 -1.90
C HIS A 196 8.69 8.99 -1.89
N GLN A 197 7.90 8.72 -0.85
CA GLN A 197 7.12 7.49 -0.75
C GLN A 197 5.94 7.60 0.23
N ILE A 198 4.95 6.74 0.05
CA ILE A 198 3.85 6.52 1.00
C ILE A 198 3.81 5.05 1.36
N VAL A 199 3.81 4.76 2.66
CA VAL A 199 3.75 3.40 3.21
C VAL A 199 2.43 3.23 3.95
N LEU A 200 1.57 2.33 3.46
CA LEU A 200 0.35 1.92 4.14
C LEU A 200 0.57 0.56 4.79
N TRP A 201 0.44 0.50 6.11
CA TRP A 201 0.47 -0.75 6.88
C TRP A 201 -0.90 -1.07 7.46
N ASN A 202 -1.33 -2.32 7.26
CA ASN A 202 -2.60 -2.87 7.74
C ASN A 202 -2.34 -4.13 8.59
N PRO A 203 -2.94 -4.30 9.78
CA PRO A 203 -2.83 -5.54 10.56
C PRO A 203 -3.59 -6.74 9.94
N GLY A 204 -4.04 -6.62 8.69
CA GLY A 204 -4.67 -7.71 7.93
C GLY A 204 -3.69 -8.79 7.49
N GLN A 205 -4.23 -9.95 7.13
CA GLN A 205 -3.44 -11.10 6.66
C GLN A 205 -3.97 -11.59 5.31
N LEU A 206 -3.08 -12.13 4.49
CA LEU A 206 -3.50 -12.80 3.26
C LEU A 206 -4.40 -14.00 3.58
N PRO A 207 -5.36 -14.34 2.69
CA PRO A 207 -6.12 -15.57 2.82
C PRO A 207 -5.21 -16.80 2.92
N GLN A 208 -5.71 -17.87 3.54
CA GLN A 208 -4.91 -19.07 3.75
C GLN A 208 -4.43 -19.63 2.39
N SER A 209 -3.14 -19.97 2.29
CA SER A 209 -2.49 -20.51 1.08
C SER A 209 -2.26 -19.50 -0.05
N TRP A 210 -2.50 -18.20 0.19
CA TRP A 210 -2.15 -17.14 -0.73
C TRP A 210 -0.70 -16.70 -0.55
N THR A 211 -0.06 -16.36 -1.67
CA THR A 211 1.24 -15.72 -1.72
C THR A 211 1.08 -14.31 -2.29
N LEU A 212 2.08 -13.45 -2.14
CA LEU A 212 2.08 -12.13 -2.78
C LEU A 212 1.99 -12.24 -4.31
N GLU A 213 2.57 -13.29 -4.89
CA GLU A 213 2.44 -13.57 -6.32
C GLU A 213 0.98 -13.85 -6.72
N LYS A 214 0.28 -14.70 -5.97
CA LYS A 214 -1.15 -14.97 -6.20
C LYS A 214 -2.02 -13.74 -6.00
N LEU A 215 -1.70 -12.89 -5.01
CA LEU A 215 -2.40 -11.63 -4.77
C LEU A 215 -2.25 -10.66 -5.96
N ARG A 216 -1.10 -10.66 -6.63
CA ARG A 216 -0.83 -9.77 -7.78
C ARG A 216 -1.41 -10.30 -9.09
N GLY A 217 -1.76 -11.57 -9.15
CA GLY A 217 -2.44 -12.19 -10.29
C GLY A 217 -3.96 -12.08 -10.21
N LYS A 218 -4.64 -12.61 -11.23
CA LYS A 218 -6.10 -12.72 -11.22
C LYS A 218 -6.56 -13.67 -10.11
N HIS A 219 -7.41 -13.18 -9.22
CA HIS A 219 -7.94 -13.97 -8.11
C HIS A 219 -9.41 -13.64 -7.79
N PRO A 220 -10.18 -14.58 -7.21
CA PRO A 220 -11.51 -14.27 -6.67
C PRO A 220 -11.44 -13.28 -5.51
N SER A 221 -12.55 -12.59 -5.23
CA SER A 221 -12.66 -11.72 -4.06
C SER A 221 -12.91 -12.54 -2.80
N HIS A 222 -12.03 -12.43 -1.81
CA HIS A 222 -12.18 -13.04 -0.49
C HIS A 222 -12.00 -11.96 0.60
N PRO A 223 -13.04 -11.14 0.86
CA PRO A 223 -12.98 -10.11 1.89
C PRO A 223 -12.72 -10.71 3.27
N PHE A 224 -11.87 -10.05 4.06
CA PHE A 224 -11.64 -10.48 5.45
C PHE A 224 -12.87 -10.21 6.33
N ASN A 225 -13.55 -9.10 6.05
CA ASN A 225 -14.81 -8.68 6.68
C ASN A 225 -15.90 -8.56 5.59
N PRO A 226 -16.64 -9.64 5.28
CA PRO A 226 -17.63 -9.65 4.20
C PRO A 226 -18.80 -8.68 4.35
N LEU A 227 -19.28 -8.42 5.58
CA LEU A 227 -20.38 -7.46 5.81
C LEU A 227 -19.89 -6.03 5.62
N LEU A 228 -18.66 -5.72 6.06
CA LEU A 228 -18.04 -4.44 5.73
C LEU A 228 -17.88 -4.30 4.22
N ALA A 229 -17.39 -5.34 3.52
CA ALA A 229 -17.29 -5.32 2.07
C ALA A 229 -18.65 -5.09 1.39
N ASN A 230 -19.72 -5.74 1.88
CA ASN A 230 -21.08 -5.55 1.36
C ASN A 230 -21.55 -4.10 1.51
N ALA A 231 -21.39 -3.51 2.70
CA ALA A 231 -21.78 -2.13 2.95
C ALA A 231 -20.98 -1.13 2.08
N PHE A 232 -19.66 -1.30 1.97
CA PHE A 232 -18.82 -0.46 1.11
C PHE A 232 -19.14 -0.64 -0.39
N PHE A 233 -19.53 -1.84 -0.81
CA PHE A 233 -19.98 -2.10 -2.17
C PHE A 233 -21.32 -1.41 -2.47
N ARG A 234 -22.29 -1.54 -1.56
CA ARG A 234 -23.61 -0.90 -1.69
C ARG A 234 -23.53 0.61 -1.61
N ALA A 235 -22.61 1.18 -0.84
CA ALA A 235 -22.34 2.62 -0.84
C ALA A 235 -21.48 3.08 -2.04
N GLY A 236 -21.08 2.18 -2.95
CA GLY A 236 -20.35 2.54 -4.16
C GLY A 236 -18.87 2.88 -3.95
N TYR A 237 -18.28 2.49 -2.81
CA TYR A 237 -16.86 2.72 -2.56
C TYR A 237 -15.98 1.68 -3.27
N ILE A 238 -16.39 0.39 -3.28
CA ILE A 238 -15.60 -0.72 -3.82
C ILE A 238 -16.36 -1.51 -4.91
N GLU A 239 -15.63 -2.36 -5.63
CA GLU A 239 -16.17 -3.39 -6.52
C GLU A 239 -16.12 -4.78 -5.89
N SER A 240 -16.95 -5.72 -6.37
CA SER A 240 -17.04 -7.08 -5.82
C SER A 240 -16.14 -8.12 -6.51
N TRP A 241 -15.49 -7.79 -7.64
CA TRP A 241 -14.85 -8.77 -8.53
C TRP A 241 -13.34 -9.01 -8.29
N GLY A 242 -12.77 -8.50 -7.19
CA GLY A 242 -11.37 -8.76 -6.84
C GLY A 242 -10.34 -8.05 -7.73
N ARG A 243 -10.73 -6.99 -8.44
CA ARG A 243 -9.86 -6.23 -9.36
C ARG A 243 -9.08 -5.09 -8.71
N GLY A 244 -9.20 -4.89 -7.40
CA GLY A 244 -8.60 -3.75 -6.70
C GLY A 244 -7.08 -3.68 -6.86
N ILE A 245 -6.39 -4.82 -6.79
CA ILE A 245 -4.93 -4.89 -6.97
C ILE A 245 -4.51 -4.54 -8.40
N GLU A 246 -5.22 -5.07 -9.40
CA GLU A 246 -4.98 -4.74 -10.81
C GLU A 246 -5.26 -3.26 -11.10
N LYS A 247 -6.29 -2.70 -10.47
CA LYS A 247 -6.64 -1.28 -10.55
C LYS A 247 -5.54 -0.40 -9.97
N ILE A 248 -5.05 -0.69 -8.76
CA ILE A 248 -3.90 0.01 -8.16
C ILE A 248 -2.72 0.03 -9.13
N ALA A 249 -2.36 -1.13 -9.68
CA ALA A 249 -1.23 -1.24 -10.61
C ALA A 249 -1.48 -0.47 -11.91
N ARG A 250 -2.71 -0.44 -12.42
CA ARG A 250 -3.09 0.34 -13.62
C ARG A 250 -2.98 1.84 -13.37
N GLU A 251 -3.57 2.34 -12.28
CA GLU A 251 -3.52 3.75 -11.87
C GLU A 251 -2.06 4.22 -11.69
N CYS A 252 -1.21 3.40 -11.06
CA CYS A 252 0.23 3.68 -10.97
C CYS A 252 0.90 3.83 -12.34
N ARG A 253 0.64 2.91 -13.27
CA ARG A 253 1.22 2.96 -14.63
C ARG A 253 0.73 4.17 -15.42
N GLU A 254 -0.56 4.48 -15.37
CA GLU A 254 -1.15 5.66 -16.02
C GLU A 254 -0.58 6.96 -15.45
N HIS A 255 -0.23 6.97 -14.16
CA HIS A 255 0.42 8.09 -13.47
C HIS A 255 1.95 8.12 -13.63
N GLY A 256 2.54 7.17 -14.35
CA GLY A 256 3.99 7.13 -14.59
C GLY A 256 4.84 6.70 -13.38
N ILE A 257 4.26 6.02 -12.39
CA ILE A 257 5.00 5.44 -11.25
C ILE A 257 4.96 3.90 -11.28
N GLU A 258 5.90 3.26 -10.59
CA GLU A 258 5.87 1.80 -10.44
C GLU A 258 4.67 1.36 -9.57
N ALA A 259 4.18 0.14 -9.81
CA ALA A 259 3.20 -0.48 -8.93
C ALA A 259 3.76 -0.60 -7.49
N PRO A 260 2.93 -0.50 -6.45
CA PRO A 260 3.43 -0.50 -5.08
C PRO A 260 4.10 -1.83 -4.72
N ILE A 261 5.08 -1.74 -3.83
CA ILE A 261 5.77 -2.89 -3.26
C ILE A 261 4.86 -3.46 -2.15
N TYR A 262 4.57 -4.75 -2.25
CA TYR A 262 3.80 -5.47 -1.23
C TYR A 262 4.75 -6.26 -0.35
N ASP A 263 4.60 -6.14 0.96
CA ASP A 263 5.36 -6.91 1.95
C ASP A 263 4.42 -7.48 3.02
N ALA A 264 4.48 -8.78 3.23
CA ALA A 264 3.71 -9.52 4.23
C ALA A 264 4.62 -10.29 5.21
N SER A 265 5.90 -9.90 5.32
CA SER A 265 6.89 -10.51 6.22
C SER A 265 6.68 -10.11 7.67
N LEU A 266 6.30 -8.85 7.89
CA LEU A 266 5.81 -8.36 9.17
C LEU A 266 4.39 -8.91 9.36
N SER A 267 3.98 -9.18 10.60
CA SER A 267 2.64 -9.68 10.94
C SER A 267 1.54 -8.66 10.60
N GLY A 268 1.23 -8.55 9.31
CA GLY A 268 0.40 -7.54 8.66
C GLY A 268 0.65 -7.53 7.14
N LEU A 269 0.11 -6.53 6.45
CA LEU A 269 0.38 -6.26 5.04
C LEU A 269 0.80 -4.79 4.87
N MET A 270 1.95 -4.59 4.24
CA MET A 270 2.50 -3.28 3.93
C MET A 270 2.48 -3.05 2.41
N LEU A 271 2.00 -1.88 2.00
CA LEU A 271 2.02 -1.38 0.62
C LEU A 271 2.86 -0.11 0.58
N THR A 272 3.92 -0.09 -0.23
CA THR A 272 4.78 1.08 -0.42
C THR A 272 4.66 1.61 -1.83
N PHE A 273 4.13 2.83 -1.96
CA PHE A 273 4.16 3.63 -3.18
C PHE A 273 5.43 4.45 -3.22
N LYS A 274 6.20 4.37 -4.32
CA LYS A 274 7.39 5.20 -4.51
C LYS A 274 7.13 6.26 -5.57
N ALA A 275 7.56 7.48 -5.31
CA ALA A 275 7.49 8.57 -6.28
C ALA A 275 8.40 8.25 -7.48
N ASN A 276 7.99 8.67 -8.67
CA ASN A 276 8.87 8.66 -9.83
C ASN A 276 10.00 9.70 -9.61
N PRO A 277 11.29 9.35 -9.84
CA PRO A 277 12.41 10.28 -9.67
C PRO A 277 12.30 11.59 -10.45
N GLU A 278 11.77 11.56 -11.67
CA GLU A 278 11.57 12.73 -12.51
C GLU A 278 10.49 13.65 -11.92
N HIS A 279 9.36 13.08 -11.50
CA HIS A 279 8.28 13.82 -10.85
C HIS A 279 8.74 14.42 -9.51
N LEU A 280 9.50 13.66 -8.73
CA LEU A 280 10.08 14.12 -7.47
C LEU A 280 11.08 15.27 -7.69
N SER A 281 11.90 15.18 -8.74
CA SER A 281 12.84 16.23 -9.12
C SER A 281 12.12 17.49 -9.59
N ALA A 282 11.01 17.36 -10.32
CA ALA A 282 10.17 18.49 -10.68
C ALA A 282 9.52 19.15 -9.46
N ALA A 283 9.15 18.36 -8.44
CA ALA A 283 8.52 18.85 -7.22
C ALA A 283 9.49 19.55 -6.25
N LEU A 284 10.70 19.01 -6.07
CA LEU A 284 11.64 19.40 -5.00
C LEU A 284 12.98 19.96 -5.51
N GLY A 285 13.24 19.84 -6.81
CA GLY A 285 14.55 20.09 -7.42
C GLY A 285 15.45 18.85 -7.39
N GLU A 286 16.31 18.72 -8.41
CA GLU A 286 17.17 17.54 -8.63
C GLU A 286 18.04 17.16 -7.41
N LYS A 287 18.67 18.16 -6.76
CA LYS A 287 19.57 17.90 -5.62
C LYS A 287 18.85 17.22 -4.46
N GLU A 288 17.64 17.67 -4.17
CA GLU A 288 16.86 17.16 -3.04
C GLU A 288 16.25 15.80 -3.37
N ALA A 289 15.75 15.62 -4.60
CA ALA A 289 15.26 14.33 -5.08
C ALA A 289 16.35 13.24 -5.02
N HIS A 290 17.56 13.51 -5.50
CA HIS A 290 18.68 12.56 -5.41
C HIS A 290 19.03 12.22 -3.96
N ARG A 291 19.04 13.21 -3.05
CA ARG A 291 19.30 12.99 -1.62
C ARG A 291 18.27 12.03 -1.01
N LEU A 292 16.99 12.22 -1.33
CA LEU A 292 15.88 11.44 -0.77
C LEU A 292 15.79 10.02 -1.33
N LEU A 293 16.11 9.84 -2.62
CA LEU A 293 16.08 8.51 -3.25
C LEU A 293 17.27 7.63 -2.84
N GLY A 294 18.20 8.15 -2.02
CA GLY A 294 19.43 7.46 -1.67
C GLY A 294 20.39 7.32 -2.86
N GLU A 295 20.05 7.93 -4.00
CA GLU A 295 20.94 8.10 -5.13
C GLU A 295 22.03 9.07 -4.69
N LYS A 296 23.10 8.53 -4.10
CA LYS A 296 24.35 9.27 -4.02
C LYS A 296 24.57 9.87 -5.39
N VAL A 297 25.03 11.11 -5.45
CA VAL A 297 25.57 11.79 -6.65
C VAL A 297 26.74 10.99 -7.33
N GLY A 298 26.99 9.74 -6.91
CA GLY A 298 27.84 8.75 -7.51
C GLY A 298 27.19 7.41 -7.93
N GLU A 299 25.87 7.20 -7.90
CA GLU A 299 25.27 5.92 -8.36
C GLU A 299 25.24 5.74 -9.88
N THR A 300 25.37 6.83 -10.65
CA THR A 300 25.76 6.70 -12.07
C THR A 300 27.11 6.00 -12.21
N SER A 301 28.01 6.08 -11.20
CA SER A 301 29.31 5.38 -11.19
C SER A 301 29.14 3.86 -11.09
N GLY A 302 28.14 3.34 -10.36
CA GLY A 302 27.91 1.89 -10.22
C GLY A 302 27.43 1.25 -11.53
N LYS A 303 26.41 1.83 -12.17
CA LYS A 303 25.90 1.37 -13.48
C LYS A 303 26.93 1.60 -14.59
N THR A 304 27.66 2.71 -14.56
CA THR A 304 28.74 3.01 -15.53
C THR A 304 29.93 2.07 -15.35
N SER A 305 30.38 1.82 -14.12
CA SER A 305 31.45 0.87 -13.81
C SER A 305 31.09 -0.54 -14.25
N GLY A 306 29.83 -0.97 -14.08
CA GLY A 306 29.34 -2.25 -14.60
C GLY A 306 29.40 -2.34 -16.13
N LYS A 307 28.98 -1.29 -16.84
CA LYS A 307 29.08 -1.21 -18.32
C LYS A 307 30.54 -1.23 -18.80
N ILE A 308 31.43 -0.50 -18.13
CA ILE A 308 32.86 -0.48 -18.44
C ILE A 308 33.48 -1.87 -18.25
N LEU A 309 33.19 -2.55 -17.14
CA LEU A 309 33.69 -3.90 -16.88
C LEU A 309 33.22 -4.91 -17.93
N ALA A 310 31.92 -4.91 -18.25
CA ALA A 310 31.36 -5.79 -19.27
C ALA A 310 32.00 -5.53 -20.65
N TYR A 311 32.22 -4.26 -20.99
CA TYR A 311 32.87 -3.87 -22.24
C TYR A 311 34.34 -4.30 -22.30
N LEU A 312 35.09 -4.16 -21.21
CA LEU A 312 36.49 -4.56 -21.10
C LEU A 312 36.70 -6.07 -21.15
N ILE A 313 35.74 -6.87 -20.68
CA ILE A 313 35.77 -8.34 -20.84
C ILE A 313 35.74 -8.71 -22.33
N ALA A 314 34.94 -8.00 -23.14
CA ALA A 314 34.82 -8.25 -24.57
C ALA A 314 35.93 -7.57 -25.39
N ASN A 315 36.49 -6.45 -24.91
CA ASN A 315 37.47 -5.63 -25.63
C ASN A 315 38.63 -5.20 -24.71
N PRO A 316 39.59 -6.10 -24.40
CA PRO A 316 40.68 -5.82 -23.47
C PRO A 316 41.58 -4.65 -23.91
N ASP A 317 41.76 -4.46 -25.22
CA ASP A 317 42.68 -3.45 -25.76
C ASP A 317 42.07 -2.04 -25.82
N ALA A 318 40.78 -1.90 -25.45
CA ALA A 318 40.03 -0.67 -25.64
C ALA A 318 40.69 0.56 -24.99
N THR A 319 40.73 1.65 -25.75
CA THR A 319 41.19 2.95 -25.29
C THR A 319 40.04 3.73 -24.62
N ILE A 320 40.40 4.74 -23.83
CA ILE A 320 39.43 5.61 -23.15
C ILE A 320 38.48 6.31 -24.15
N PRO A 321 38.97 6.90 -25.27
CA PRO A 321 38.09 7.51 -26.27
C PRO A 321 37.16 6.51 -26.97
N GLU A 322 37.60 5.27 -27.18
CA GLU A 322 36.75 4.22 -27.76
C GLU A 322 35.65 3.78 -26.79
N MET A 323 35.99 3.57 -25.52
CA MET A 323 35.01 3.25 -24.48
C MET A 323 33.98 4.37 -24.33
N ALA A 324 34.42 5.63 -24.37
CA ALA A 324 33.55 6.78 -24.31
C ALA A 324 32.53 6.81 -25.46
N ARG A 325 33.01 6.62 -26.69
CA ARG A 325 32.17 6.59 -27.90
C ARG A 325 31.18 5.43 -27.88
N MET A 326 31.64 4.23 -27.54
CA MET A 326 30.82 3.01 -27.61
C MET A 326 29.79 2.92 -26.48
N LEU A 327 30.09 3.47 -25.31
CA LEU A 327 29.19 3.43 -24.16
C LEU A 327 28.30 4.67 -24.05
N GLY A 328 28.54 5.72 -24.85
CA GLY A 328 27.83 7.00 -24.78
C GLY A 328 28.17 7.79 -23.51
N ILE A 329 29.42 7.73 -23.06
CA ILE A 329 29.90 8.29 -21.77
C ILE A 329 31.09 9.20 -22.05
N THR A 330 31.25 10.29 -21.29
CA THR A 330 32.40 11.21 -21.49
C THR A 330 33.72 10.58 -21.07
N ASP A 331 34.82 10.90 -21.77
CA ASP A 331 36.19 10.46 -21.47
C ASP A 331 36.55 10.68 -20.00
N ARG A 332 36.21 11.86 -19.46
CA ARG A 332 36.45 12.24 -18.05
C ARG A 332 35.71 11.31 -17.07
N SER A 333 34.52 10.86 -17.42
CA SER A 333 33.75 9.91 -16.61
C SER A 333 34.33 8.50 -16.70
N ILE A 334 34.76 8.06 -17.89
CA ILE A 334 35.48 6.78 -18.07
C ILE A 334 36.77 6.77 -17.23
N GLU A 335 37.59 7.82 -17.29
CA GLU A 335 38.82 7.96 -16.49
C GLU A 335 38.55 7.91 -14.98
N ARG A 336 37.49 8.57 -14.52
CA ARG A 336 37.09 8.56 -13.11
C ARG A 336 36.69 7.15 -12.66
N ASN A 337 35.88 6.45 -13.45
CA ASN A 337 35.42 5.10 -13.14
C ASN A 337 36.59 4.09 -13.19
N LEU A 338 37.47 4.16 -14.19
CA LEU A 338 38.66 3.30 -14.27
C LEU A 338 39.61 3.51 -13.09
N ARG A 339 39.77 4.75 -12.61
CA ARG A 339 40.55 5.02 -11.38
C ARG A 339 39.93 4.34 -10.15
N GLN A 340 38.61 4.43 -9.97
CA GLN A 340 37.90 3.76 -8.87
C GLN A 340 38.00 2.23 -8.98
N LEU A 341 37.78 1.66 -10.17
CA LEU A 341 37.87 0.22 -10.41
C LEU A 341 39.28 -0.33 -10.17
N ARG A 342 40.32 0.44 -10.49
CA ARG A 342 41.72 0.09 -10.15
C ARG A 342 41.97 0.13 -8.64
N GLN A 343 41.46 1.15 -7.93
CA GLN A 343 41.57 1.23 -6.47
C GLN A 343 40.84 0.06 -5.77
N GLN A 344 39.72 -0.39 -6.35
CA GLN A 344 38.96 -1.54 -5.89
C GLN A 344 39.54 -2.89 -6.34
N ASN A 345 40.70 -2.92 -7.01
CA ASN A 345 41.32 -4.12 -7.58
C ASN A 345 40.42 -4.91 -8.55
N ARG A 346 39.47 -4.27 -9.23
CA ARG A 346 38.57 -4.92 -10.19
C ARG A 346 39.08 -4.88 -11.63
N VAL A 347 40.01 -3.97 -11.94
CA VAL A 347 40.65 -3.83 -13.25
C VAL A 347 42.12 -3.48 -13.09
N ARG A 348 42.97 -3.99 -13.97
CA ARG A 348 44.39 -3.65 -14.08
C ARG A 348 44.77 -3.39 -15.54
N ARG A 349 45.70 -2.45 -15.79
CA ARG A 349 46.31 -2.28 -17.12
C ARG A 349 47.62 -3.07 -17.13
N ILE A 350 47.79 -3.95 -18.11
CA ILE A 350 49.00 -4.74 -18.34
C ILE A 350 49.69 -4.21 -19.59
N GLY A 351 51.00 -3.92 -19.51
CA GLY A 351 51.79 -3.38 -20.62
C GLY A 351 51.86 -1.84 -20.65
N SER A 352 52.38 -1.30 -21.74
CA SER A 352 52.67 0.14 -21.89
C SER A 352 51.38 0.98 -22.08
N ALA A 353 51.46 2.29 -21.83
CA ALA A 353 50.31 3.18 -22.00
C ALA A 353 49.74 3.19 -23.44
N LYS A 354 50.58 2.93 -24.45
CA LYS A 354 50.21 2.96 -25.88
C LYS A 354 50.00 1.59 -26.52
N GLY A 355 50.30 0.48 -25.83
CA GLY A 355 50.19 -0.87 -26.39
C GLY A 355 49.85 -1.97 -25.38
N GLY A 356 49.38 -1.59 -24.19
CA GLY A 356 48.89 -2.52 -23.18
C GLY A 356 47.40 -2.83 -23.31
N TYR A 357 46.92 -3.77 -22.52
CA TYR A 357 45.52 -4.20 -22.46
C TYR A 357 44.98 -4.15 -21.02
N TRP A 358 43.67 -4.12 -20.87
CA TRP A 358 42.98 -4.16 -19.60
C TRP A 358 42.64 -5.60 -19.22
N GLU A 359 42.99 -5.96 -17.99
CA GLU A 359 42.61 -7.21 -17.35
C GLU A 359 41.51 -6.92 -16.31
N VAL A 360 40.37 -7.59 -16.42
CA VAL A 360 39.31 -7.55 -15.41
C VAL A 360 39.56 -8.64 -14.38
N VAL A 361 39.80 -8.24 -13.14
CA VAL A 361 40.11 -9.13 -12.02
C VAL A 361 38.79 -9.55 -11.36
N LYS A 362 38.58 -10.86 -11.23
CA LYS A 362 37.36 -11.44 -10.65
C LYS A 362 37.29 -11.26 -9.14
#